data_AF-A0A9D9PWX1-F1
#
_entry.id   AF-A0A9D9PWX1-F1
#
_cell.length_a   1.000
_cell.length_b   1.000
_cell.length_c   1.000
_cell.angle_alpha   90.00
_cell.angle_beta   90.00
_cell.angle_gamma   90.00
#
_symmetry.space_group_name_H-M   'P 1'
#
loop_
_entity.id
_entity.type
_entity.pdbx_description
1 polymer ?
#
loop_
_entity_poly.entity_id
_entity_poly.type
_entity_poly.pdbx_seq_one_letter_code
_entity_poly.pdbx_strand_id
1 'polypeptide(L)'
;MPTMTLRDIPEDLHARLQRQAGAHHHSVNKEVIVLLETVRQAPTAGRRRATVEEIMAISRRGATLPIRDRRSDDEILGYDANGVPG
;
A
#
# COMPACT_ATOMS: atom_id res chain seq x y z
N MET A 1 -19.35 -11.29 29.00
CA MET A 1 -19.15 -11.15 27.54
C MET A 1 -19.35 -9.70 27.19
N PRO A 2 -18.34 -8.99 26.66
CA PRO A 2 -18.55 -7.63 26.16
C PRO A 2 -19.54 -7.66 25.01
N THR A 3 -20.47 -6.71 24.99
CA THR A 3 -21.46 -6.53 23.92
C THR A 3 -21.35 -5.12 23.37
N MET A 4 -21.48 -4.95 22.07
CA MET A 4 -21.54 -3.63 21.42
C MET A 4 -22.73 -3.60 20.47
N THR A 5 -23.39 -2.44 20.38
CA THR A 5 -24.47 -2.20 19.43
C THR A 5 -24.03 -1.08 18.48
N LEU A 6 -24.02 -1.38 17.18
CA LEU A 6 -23.81 -0.38 16.13
C LEU A 6 -25.19 0.12 15.68
N ARG A 7 -25.47 1.41 15.89
CA ARG A 7 -26.70 2.08 15.44
C ARG A 7 -26.41 2.91 14.20
N ASP A 8 -27.46 3.23 13.46
CA ASP A 8 -27.41 4.13 12.29
C ASP A 8 -26.44 3.66 11.20
N ILE A 9 -26.35 2.34 10.99
CA ILE A 9 -25.54 1.76 9.90
C ILE A 9 -26.23 2.09 8.57
N PRO A 10 -25.52 2.75 7.63
CA PRO A 10 -26.04 2.97 6.28
C PRO A 10 -26.50 1.67 5.62
N GLU A 11 -27.64 1.69 4.93
CA GLU A 11 -28.24 0.48 4.34
C GLU A 11 -27.30 -0.24 3.37
N ASP A 12 -26.52 0.53 2.60
CA ASP A 12 -25.54 0.02 1.66
C ASP A 12 -24.40 -0.72 2.37
N LEU A 13 -23.94 -0.20 3.51
CA LEU A 13 -22.93 -0.83 4.35
C LEU A 13 -23.46 -2.12 4.98
N HIS A 14 -24.70 -2.11 5.49
CA HIS A 14 -25.33 -3.31 6.03
C HIS A 14 -25.49 -4.39 4.96
N ALA A 15 -25.96 -4.04 3.77
CA ALA A 15 -26.10 -4.96 2.65
C ALA A 15 -24.74 -5.53 2.21
N ARG A 16 -23.68 -4.72 2.22
CA ARG A 16 -22.32 -5.17 1.93
C ARG A 16 -21.82 -6.18 2.96
N LEU A 17 -22.04 -5.91 4.25
CA LEU A 17 -21.68 -6.84 5.34
C LEU A 17 -22.42 -8.17 5.22
N GLN A 18 -23.71 -8.15 4.88
CA GLN A 18 -24.50 -9.37 4.69
C GLN A 18 -24.00 -10.22 3.53
N ARG A 19 -23.66 -9.60 2.39
CA ARG A 19 -23.07 -10.32 1.25
C ARG A 19 -21.71 -10.93 1.60
N GLN A 20 -20.84 -10.17 2.27
CA GLN A 20 -19.51 -10.63 2.66
C GLN A 20 -19.59 -11.79 3.67
N ALA A 21 -20.48 -11.67 4.67
CA ALA A 21 -20.73 -12.73 5.65
C ALA A 21 -21.25 -14.01 4.97
N GLY A 22 -22.16 -13.88 3.99
CA GLY A 22 -22.65 -15.00 3.19
C GLY A 22 -21.54 -15.71 2.41
N ALA A 23 -20.62 -14.95 1.79
CA ALA A 23 -19.47 -15.50 1.08
C ALA A 23 -18.48 -16.22 2.00
N HIS A 24 -18.33 -15.73 3.25
CA HIS A 24 -17.44 -16.33 4.25
C HIS A 24 -18.11 -17.41 5.11
N HIS A 25 -19.37 -17.77 4.82
CA HIS A 25 -20.19 -18.69 5.64
C HIS A 25 -20.25 -18.31 7.13
N HIS A 26 -20.24 -17.01 7.41
CA HIS A 26 -20.22 -16.44 8.75
C HIS A 26 -21.49 -15.64 9.03
N SER A 27 -21.78 -15.39 10.31
CA SER A 27 -22.79 -14.40 10.68
C SER A 27 -22.26 -12.99 10.47
N VAL A 28 -23.16 -12.02 10.25
CA VAL A 28 -22.80 -10.60 10.12
C VAL A 28 -22.00 -10.12 11.34
N ASN A 29 -22.35 -10.56 12.55
CA ASN A 29 -21.60 -10.23 13.77
C ASN A 29 -20.15 -10.75 13.72
N LYS A 30 -19.93 -11.99 13.28
CA LYS A 30 -18.59 -12.55 13.15
C LYS A 30 -17.79 -11.80 12.09
N GLU A 31 -18.43 -11.41 10.99
CA GLU A 31 -17.80 -10.61 9.94
C GLU A 31 -17.37 -9.23 10.44
N VAL A 32 -18.23 -8.56 11.23
CA VAL A 32 -17.89 -7.27 11.86
C VAL A 32 -16.70 -7.44 12.82
N ILE A 33 -16.65 -8.50 13.62
CA ILE A 33 -15.51 -8.77 14.51
C ILE A 33 -14.22 -8.97 13.71
N VAL A 34 -14.24 -9.78 12.65
CA VAL A 34 -13.08 -10.01 11.78
C VAL A 34 -12.59 -8.70 11.17
N LEU A 35 -13.49 -7.83 10.70
CA LEU A 35 -13.12 -6.53 10.16
C LEU A 35 -12.49 -5.63 11.22
N LEU A 36 -13.05 -5.58 12.44
CA LEU A 36 -12.49 -4.82 13.54
C LEU A 36 -11.10 -5.33 13.96
N GLU A 37 -10.89 -6.65 13.98
CA GLU A 37 -9.59 -7.26 14.24
C GLU A 37 -8.60 -6.96 13.11
N THR A 38 -9.05 -6.95 11.86
CA THR A 38 -8.23 -6.58 10.70
C THR A 38 -7.78 -5.13 10.81
N VAL A 39 -8.66 -4.20 11.22
CA VAL A 39 -8.29 -2.80 11.46
C VAL A 39 -7.32 -2.68 12.65
N ARG A 40 -7.50 -3.48 13.71
CA ARG A 40 -6.59 -3.52 14.86
C ARG A 40 -5.18 -4.00 14.48
N GLN A 41 -5.11 -5.00 13.60
CA GLN A 41 -3.86 -5.64 13.17
C GLN A 41 -3.21 -4.93 11.99
N ALA A 42 -3.98 -4.16 11.21
CA ALA A 42 -3.43 -3.34 10.18
C ALA A 42 -2.38 -2.43 10.82
N PRO A 43 -1.11 -2.48 10.38
CA PRO A 43 -0.17 -1.45 10.78
C PRO A 43 -0.86 -0.14 10.46
N THR A 44 -0.93 0.79 11.43
CA THR A 44 -1.45 2.12 11.19
C THR A 44 -0.71 2.66 9.98
N ALA A 45 -1.34 2.54 8.81
CA ALA A 45 -0.76 2.89 7.53
C ALA A 45 -0.82 4.41 7.39
N GLY A 46 -0.45 5.13 8.45
CA GLY A 46 0.28 6.36 8.25
C GLY A 46 1.50 5.94 7.45
N ARG A 47 1.55 6.40 6.20
CA ARG A 47 2.67 6.23 5.29
C ARG A 47 3.94 6.58 6.07
N ARG A 48 4.63 5.59 6.65
CA ARG A 48 5.77 5.86 7.51
C ARG A 48 6.81 6.49 6.60
N ARG A 49 7.24 7.71 6.93
CA ARG A 49 8.32 8.36 6.19
C ARG A 49 9.55 7.47 6.30
N ALA A 50 10.15 7.13 5.17
CA ALA A 50 11.39 6.36 5.16
C ALA A 50 12.45 7.08 5.98
N THR A 51 13.21 6.34 6.79
CA THR A 51 14.36 6.89 7.50
C THR A 51 15.50 7.17 6.51
N VAL A 52 16.46 8.00 6.91
CA VAL A 52 17.68 8.22 6.13
C VAL A 52 18.41 6.90 5.90
N GLU A 53 18.47 6.02 6.90
CA GLU A 53 19.13 4.72 6.77
C GLU A 53 18.46 3.83 5.72
N GLU A 54 17.12 3.83 5.66
CA GLU A 54 16.36 3.08 4.65
C GLU A 54 16.62 3.59 3.23
N ILE A 55 16.70 4.91 3.07
CA ILE A 55 17.05 5.53 1.79
C ILE A 55 18.47 5.13 1.39
N MET A 56 19.43 5.22 2.32
CA MET A 56 20.83 4.88 2.05
C MET A 56 21.03 3.39 1.76
N ALA A 57 20.25 2.50 2.38
CA ALA A 57 20.27 1.08 2.09
C ALA A 57 19.85 0.79 0.64
N ILE A 58 18.84 1.50 0.11
CA ILE A 58 18.43 1.39 -1.29
C ILE A 58 19.55 1.90 -2.22
N SER A 59 20.14 3.05 -1.91
CA SER A 59 21.24 3.63 -2.71
C SER A 59 22.46 2.71 -2.77
N ARG A 60 22.88 2.12 -1.64
CA ARG A 60 24.00 1.16 -1.60
C ARG A 60 23.72 -0.07 -2.44
N ARG A 61 22.50 -0.63 -2.35
CA ARG A 61 22.09 -1.75 -3.19
C ARG A 61 22.13 -1.40 -4.67
N GLY A 62 21.60 -0.24 -5.05
CA GLY A 62 21.63 0.25 -6.44
C GLY A 62 23.06 0.40 -6.98
N ALA A 63 23.97 0.93 -6.16
CA ALA A 63 25.37 1.13 -6.53
C ALA A 63 26.14 -0.18 -6.81
N THR A 64 25.69 -1.31 -6.25
CA THR A 64 26.30 -2.63 -6.50
C THR A 64 25.80 -3.33 -7.76
N LEU A 65 24.79 -2.78 -8.45
CA LEU A 65 24.23 -3.39 -9.65
C LEU A 65 25.19 -3.25 -10.84
N PRO A 66 25.26 -4.26 -11.74
CA PRO A 66 26.11 -4.18 -12.92
C PRO A 66 25.65 -3.07 -13.87
N ILE A 67 26.60 -2.32 -14.41
CA ILE A 67 26.34 -1.32 -15.45
C ILE A 67 25.96 -2.05 -16.74
N ARG A 68 24.71 -1.88 -17.19
CA ARG A 68 24.18 -2.51 -18.41
C ARG A 68 24.30 -1.63 -19.64
N ASP A 69 24.20 -0.32 -19.45
CA ASP A 69 24.32 0.68 -20.50
C ASP A 69 25.40 1.67 -20.05
N ARG A 70 26.36 1.93 -20.93
CA ARG A 70 27.52 2.80 -20.65
C ARG A 70 27.42 4.14 -21.37
N ARG A 71 26.31 4.38 -22.08
CA ARG A 71 26.00 5.68 -22.64
C ARG A 71 25.95 6.73 -21.54
N SER A 72 26.31 7.97 -21.88
CA SER A 72 26.12 9.09 -20.97
C SER A 72 24.63 9.34 -20.71
N ASP A 73 24.34 10.14 -19.68
CA ASP A 73 23.00 10.67 -19.45
C ASP A 73 22.43 11.40 -20.68
N ASP A 74 23.24 12.23 -21.34
CA ASP A 74 22.83 12.92 -22.57
C ASP A 74 22.50 11.95 -23.72
N GLU A 75 23.35 10.94 -23.96
CA GLU A 75 23.12 9.92 -24.99
C GLU A 75 21.91 9.02 -24.69
N ILE A 76 21.58 8.83 -23.41
CA ILE A 76 20.40 8.09 -22.98
C ILE A 76 19.14 8.94 -23.21
N LEU A 77 19.21 10.24 -22.94
CA LEU A 77 18.10 11.18 -23.09
C LEU A 77 17.93 11.68 -24.54
N GLY A 78 18.91 11.46 -25.40
CA GLY A 78 18.92 11.94 -26.79
C GLY A 78 19.26 13.42 -26.91
N TYR A 79 19.96 13.98 -25.93
CA TYR A 79 20.45 15.35 -25.98
C TYR A 79 21.74 15.42 -26.79
N ASP A 80 21.82 16.42 -27.66
CA ASP A 80 23.07 16.78 -28.32
C ASP A 80 23.99 17.56 -27.36
N ALA A 81 25.17 17.95 -27.84
CA ALA A 81 26.13 18.73 -27.07
C ALA A 81 25.62 20.12 -26.61
N ASN A 82 24.47 20.57 -27.13
CA ASN A 82 23.83 21.83 -26.77
C ASN A 82 22.65 21.63 -25.80
N GLY A 83 22.37 20.39 -25.40
CA GLY A 83 21.26 20.06 -24.49
C GLY A 83 19.89 20.14 -25.16
N VAL A 84 19.81 20.08 -26.50
CA VAL A 84 18.54 20.01 -27.22
C VAL A 84 18.27 18.58 -27.70
N PRO A 85 16.99 18.12 -27.69
CA PRO A 85 16.65 16.83 -28.28
C PRO A 85 17.03 16.81 -29.77
N GLY A 86 17.88 15.87 -30.16
CA GLY A 86 18.31 15.64 -31.55
C GLY A 86 17.47 14.64 -32.31
#